data_AF-A5KCR5-F1
#
_entry.id   AF-A5KCR5-F1
#
_cell.length_a   1.000
_cell.length_b   1.000
_cell.length_c   1.000
_cell.angle_alpha   90.00
_cell.angle_beta   90.00
_cell.angle_gamma   90.00
#
_symmetry.space_group_name_H-M   'P 1'
#
loop_
_entity.id
_entity.type
_entity.pdbx_description
1 polymer ?
#
loop_
_entity_poly.entity_id
_entity_poly.type
_entity_poly.pdbx_seq_one_letter_code
_entity_poly.pdbx_strand_id
1 'polypeptide(L)'
;MTNQQEEEYKYDIFDDIKTYQSYENNENIEVGSNDFIGSCDTTKWNNNGYNEQLKTLCKNFIKLYKKLYTQETDNKDNKQAEYLNFWFNNKLRSIHINLNDDQNIYSSLKNICTTIDTNNRINGKINKITEDDYNKLNILNNLYTSYIKLEPTKPVQQNEKVEFTGNAEKCIENFKDGIKLYLQKIDDDNFYKALHKFSVLYKIARYKLASIGKLEVDPLPVLEEEKAKKKLEDACNSIENILKDFTEYQKYDEFKKQTNDKNICVKYCDKIIHLEKKYKDIKIVSIKLAANLDSLSSMTKISADHSERCSYMNYWTYNIIMHTLSSISNNDEKIYLLKIINNLLFDINDKLTKEKKCIYYVDNDLDKWKEEKDLHDYFKNYSDIDKIASDNSKNTDYCDYIIYINSLYEKYVHSCCTYFFNNPYWNDCKAYFNCEEQYNPHNLYLKLNCQELSSDKFKTLKRVTTPVPIDYKFSPAGRRFSKKQPKNKQKITHNLNEPNRQTSPKKEVNYVNKSSKKERIRIAYQTT
;
A
#
# COMPACT_ATOMS: atom_id res chain seq x y z
N MET A 1 -22.88 3.30 16.61
CA MET A 1 -21.40 3.18 16.59
C MET A 1 -21.06 1.70 16.53
N THR A 2 -21.06 1.12 15.34
CA THR A 2 -20.66 -0.27 15.09
C THR A 2 -20.29 -0.38 13.60
N ASN A 3 -19.17 -1.05 13.33
CA ASN A 3 -18.80 -1.76 12.08
C ASN A 3 -17.99 -1.10 10.95
N GLN A 4 -17.42 0.11 11.09
CA GLN A 4 -16.38 0.55 10.13
C GLN A 4 -14.98 -0.01 10.44
N GLN A 5 -14.72 -0.42 11.68
CA GLN A 5 -13.45 -1.04 12.06
C GLN A 5 -13.41 -2.53 11.71
N GLU A 6 -14.54 -3.17 11.36
CA GLU A 6 -14.58 -4.59 10.99
C GLU A 6 -14.34 -4.83 9.49
N GLU A 7 -14.65 -3.87 8.61
CA GLU A 7 -14.51 -4.06 7.16
C GLU A 7 -13.06 -3.96 6.64
N GLU A 8 -12.20 -3.19 7.32
CA GLU A 8 -10.80 -2.98 6.90
C GLU A 8 -9.89 -4.19 7.19
N TYR A 9 -10.35 -5.14 8.03
CA TYR A 9 -9.55 -6.27 8.54
C TYR A 9 -10.15 -7.65 8.25
N LYS A 10 -11.21 -7.76 7.43
CA LYS A 10 -11.98 -9.02 7.22
C LYS A 10 -11.14 -10.26 6.89
N TYR A 11 -9.99 -10.08 6.24
CA TYR A 11 -9.10 -11.18 5.83
C TYR A 11 -7.75 -11.21 6.56
N ASP A 12 -7.53 -10.30 7.51
CA ASP A 12 -6.30 -10.23 8.32
C ASP A 12 -6.26 -11.28 9.45
N ILE A 13 -7.25 -12.17 9.49
CA ILE A 13 -7.39 -13.25 10.47
C ILE A 13 -6.26 -14.28 10.42
N PHE A 14 -5.43 -14.27 9.37
CA PHE A 14 -4.33 -15.21 9.18
C PHE A 14 -2.94 -14.61 9.44
N ASP A 15 -2.86 -13.35 9.89
CA ASP A 15 -1.58 -12.69 10.20
C ASP A 15 -0.78 -13.47 11.25
N ASP A 16 -1.47 -14.04 12.24
CA ASP A 16 -0.88 -14.82 13.33
C ASP A 16 -1.07 -16.34 13.18
N ILE A 17 -1.28 -16.83 11.94
CA ILE A 17 -1.61 -18.24 11.66
C ILE A 17 -0.59 -19.23 12.27
N LYS A 18 0.69 -18.85 12.32
CA LYS A 18 1.75 -19.67 12.92
C LYS A 18 1.50 -19.92 14.40
N THR A 19 1.06 -18.87 15.12
CA THR A 19 0.67 -18.95 16.52
C THR A 19 -0.57 -19.82 16.67
N TYR A 20 -1.59 -19.58 15.85
CA TYR A 20 -2.85 -20.32 15.93
C TYR A 20 -2.67 -21.83 15.69
N GLN A 21 -1.94 -22.22 14.64
CA GLN A 21 -1.67 -23.63 14.35
C GLN A 21 -0.81 -24.33 15.41
N SER A 22 0.05 -23.58 16.12
CA SER A 22 0.80 -24.13 17.26
C SER A 22 -0.11 -24.55 18.43
N TYR A 23 -1.28 -23.92 18.56
CA TYR A 23 -2.28 -24.27 19.57
C TYR A 23 -3.16 -25.44 19.15
N GLU A 24 -3.36 -25.65 17.85
CA GLU A 24 -4.10 -26.79 17.32
C GLU A 24 -3.37 -28.12 17.49
N ASN A 25 -2.05 -28.14 17.30
CA ASN A 25 -1.23 -29.36 17.28
C ASN A 25 -0.76 -29.85 18.68
N ASN A 26 -1.08 -29.13 19.76
CA ASN A 26 -0.72 -29.55 21.12
C ASN A 26 -1.77 -30.52 21.68
N GLU A 27 -1.72 -31.79 21.26
CA GLU A 27 -2.61 -32.85 21.75
C GLU A 27 -2.29 -33.34 23.18
N ASN A 28 -1.06 -33.08 23.67
CA ASN A 28 -0.57 -33.60 24.96
C ASN A 28 -0.49 -32.52 26.03
N ILE A 29 -1.62 -32.19 26.64
CA ILE A 29 -1.64 -31.54 27.96
C ILE A 29 -2.75 -32.16 28.78
N GLU A 30 -2.39 -32.75 29.92
CA GLU A 30 -3.33 -33.06 31.00
C GLU A 30 -4.11 -31.80 31.32
N VAL A 31 -5.35 -31.75 30.85
CA VAL A 31 -6.28 -30.71 31.23
C VAL A 31 -6.58 -30.96 32.70
N GLY A 32 -5.93 -30.21 33.59
CA GLY A 32 -6.34 -30.12 35.00
C GLY A 32 -7.85 -29.98 35.03
N SER A 33 -8.51 -30.89 35.76
CA SER A 33 -9.96 -31.12 35.83
C SER A 33 -10.75 -29.85 35.51
N ASN A 34 -11.46 -29.80 34.37
CA ASN A 34 -12.11 -28.58 33.91
C ASN A 34 -13.57 -28.84 33.53
N ASP A 35 -14.47 -28.38 34.40
CA ASP A 35 -15.95 -28.47 34.33
C ASP A 35 -16.57 -28.05 32.98
N PHE A 36 -15.85 -27.24 32.18
CA PHE A 36 -16.35 -26.74 30.89
C PHE A 36 -16.36 -27.77 29.75
N ILE A 37 -15.54 -28.83 29.79
CA ILE A 37 -15.58 -29.86 28.73
C ILE A 37 -16.91 -30.62 28.76
N GLY A 38 -17.51 -30.77 29.94
CA GLY A 38 -18.83 -31.37 30.13
C GLY A 38 -19.96 -30.59 29.43
N SER A 39 -19.77 -29.29 29.11
CA SER A 39 -20.77 -28.55 28.33
C SER A 39 -20.92 -29.06 26.90
N CYS A 40 -19.91 -29.78 26.38
CA CYS A 40 -20.00 -30.46 25.09
C CYS A 40 -20.84 -31.74 25.16
N ASP A 41 -21.04 -32.35 26.32
CA ASP A 41 -21.84 -33.57 26.51
C ASP A 41 -23.33 -33.23 26.70
N THR A 42 -23.80 -32.25 25.94
CA THR A 42 -25.18 -31.73 26.02
C THR A 42 -26.14 -32.55 25.15
N THR A 43 -27.37 -32.74 25.63
CA THR A 43 -28.47 -33.29 24.83
C THR A 43 -28.87 -32.39 23.66
N LYS A 44 -28.31 -31.17 23.57
CA LYS A 44 -28.57 -30.22 22.48
C LYS A 44 -28.02 -30.66 21.12
N TRP A 45 -27.12 -31.65 21.08
CA TRP A 45 -26.71 -32.29 19.82
C TRP A 45 -27.75 -33.31 19.29
N ASN A 46 -28.68 -33.78 20.13
CA ASN A 46 -29.36 -35.09 20.03
C ASN A 46 -30.35 -35.34 18.89
N ASN A 47 -30.47 -34.48 17.89
CA ASN A 47 -31.36 -34.77 16.76
C ASN A 47 -30.62 -35.26 15.51
N ASN A 48 -29.28 -35.32 15.54
CA ASN A 48 -28.49 -35.56 14.34
C ASN A 48 -27.57 -36.78 14.55
N GLY A 49 -27.45 -37.67 13.57
CA GLY A 49 -26.64 -38.90 13.64
C GLY A 49 -25.11 -38.70 13.80
N TYR A 50 -24.65 -37.49 14.14
CA TYR A 50 -23.26 -37.04 14.18
C TYR A 50 -22.77 -36.67 15.60
N ASN A 51 -23.50 -37.09 16.63
CA ASN A 51 -23.29 -36.67 18.03
C ASN A 51 -21.84 -36.78 18.52
N GLU A 52 -21.15 -37.90 18.25
CA GLU A 52 -19.77 -38.10 18.72
C GLU A 52 -18.73 -37.20 18.00
N GLN A 53 -18.93 -36.96 16.71
CA GLN A 53 -18.06 -36.07 15.93
C GLN A 53 -18.25 -34.60 16.37
N LEU A 54 -19.49 -34.19 16.61
CA LEU A 54 -19.81 -32.84 17.10
C LEU A 54 -19.33 -32.61 18.54
N LYS A 55 -19.46 -33.61 19.42
CA LYS A 55 -18.85 -33.59 20.76
C LYS A 55 -17.34 -33.40 20.66
N THR A 56 -16.67 -34.17 19.80
CA THR A 56 -15.21 -34.07 19.62
C THR A 56 -14.81 -32.69 19.08
N LEU A 57 -15.51 -32.18 18.07
CA LEU A 57 -15.29 -30.84 17.53
C LEU A 57 -15.48 -29.75 18.60
N CYS A 58 -16.53 -29.85 19.41
CA CYS A 58 -16.77 -28.94 20.54
C CYS A 58 -15.64 -28.98 21.56
N LYS A 59 -15.17 -30.17 21.94
CA LYS A 59 -14.06 -30.32 22.90
C LYS A 59 -12.78 -29.67 22.37
N ASN A 60 -12.50 -29.82 21.08
CA ASN A 60 -11.36 -29.18 20.42
C ASN A 60 -11.52 -27.66 20.31
N PHE A 61 -12.73 -27.18 20.03
CA PHE A 61 -13.06 -25.75 20.04
C PHE A 61 -12.76 -25.11 21.40
N ILE A 62 -13.21 -25.72 22.50
CA ILE A 62 -12.96 -25.21 23.87
C ILE A 62 -11.46 -25.20 24.18
N LYS A 63 -10.72 -26.24 23.78
CA LYS A 63 -9.26 -26.29 23.96
C LYS A 63 -8.56 -25.13 23.22
N LEU A 64 -8.92 -24.90 21.96
CA LEU A 64 -8.36 -23.82 21.15
C LEU A 64 -8.71 -22.44 21.73
N TYR A 65 -9.97 -22.23 22.13
CA TYR A 65 -10.40 -21.02 22.84
C TYR A 65 -9.54 -20.75 24.07
N LYS A 66 -9.39 -21.73 24.97
CA LYS A 66 -8.58 -21.58 26.18
C LYS A 66 -7.14 -21.19 25.87
N LYS A 67 -6.55 -21.74 24.80
CA LYS A 67 -5.18 -21.41 24.36
C LYS A 67 -5.06 -19.98 23.84
N LEU A 68 -5.97 -19.58 22.96
CA LEU A 68 -6.02 -18.22 22.40
C LEU A 68 -6.19 -17.15 23.48
N TYR A 69 -6.91 -17.48 24.57
CA TYR A 69 -7.30 -16.53 25.61
C TYR A 69 -6.63 -16.79 26.99
N THR A 70 -5.40 -17.30 27.01
CA THR A 70 -4.65 -17.66 28.25
C THR A 70 -4.13 -16.48 29.09
N GLN A 71 -4.04 -15.27 28.55
CA GLN A 71 -3.53 -14.09 29.29
C GLN A 71 -4.60 -13.00 29.46
N GLU A 72 -4.55 -12.27 30.57
CA GLU A 72 -5.29 -11.01 30.81
C GLU A 72 -4.73 -9.84 29.97
N THR A 73 -4.34 -10.09 28.72
CA THR A 73 -3.97 -9.00 27.83
C THR A 73 -5.25 -8.37 27.31
N ASP A 74 -5.45 -7.09 27.63
CA ASP A 74 -6.55 -6.20 27.24
C ASP A 74 -6.67 -5.95 25.71
N ASN A 75 -6.12 -6.83 24.87
CA ASN A 75 -6.18 -6.65 23.44
C ASN A 75 -7.53 -7.13 22.88
N LYS A 76 -8.39 -6.13 22.66
CA LYS A 76 -9.63 -6.16 21.87
C LYS A 76 -9.41 -6.51 20.39
N ASP A 77 -8.48 -7.40 20.05
CA ASP A 77 -8.27 -7.77 18.65
C ASP A 77 -9.32 -8.79 18.21
N ASN A 78 -10.17 -8.42 17.25
CA ASN A 78 -11.26 -9.26 16.75
C ASN A 78 -10.72 -10.50 16.01
N LYS A 79 -9.46 -10.47 15.55
CA LYS A 79 -8.83 -11.51 14.73
C LYS A 79 -8.87 -12.90 15.37
N GLN A 80 -8.67 -13.01 16.69
CA GLN A 80 -8.71 -14.31 17.37
C GLN A 80 -10.10 -14.93 17.38
N ALA A 81 -11.14 -14.12 17.59
CA ALA A 81 -12.53 -14.56 17.55
C ALA A 81 -12.96 -14.92 16.12
N GLU A 82 -12.55 -14.14 15.13
CA GLU A 82 -12.80 -14.42 13.71
C GLU A 82 -12.09 -15.68 13.23
N TYR A 83 -10.82 -15.88 13.63
CA TYR A 83 -10.10 -17.13 13.35
C TYR A 83 -10.79 -18.33 14.00
N LEU A 84 -11.20 -18.21 15.26
CA LEU A 84 -11.91 -19.28 15.97
C LEU A 84 -13.26 -19.61 15.28
N ASN A 85 -13.96 -18.59 14.78
CA ASN A 85 -15.18 -18.78 14.00
C ASN A 85 -14.90 -19.51 12.67
N PHE A 86 -13.88 -19.07 11.92
CA PHE A 86 -13.43 -19.73 10.69
C PHE A 86 -13.02 -21.18 10.94
N TRP A 87 -12.21 -21.43 11.97
CA TRP A 87 -11.72 -22.76 12.34
C TRP A 87 -12.89 -23.72 12.59
N PHE A 88 -13.89 -23.30 13.38
CA PHE A 88 -15.06 -24.13 13.65
C PHE A 88 -15.83 -24.42 12.36
N ASN A 89 -16.13 -23.40 11.55
CA ASN A 89 -16.83 -23.55 10.27
C ASN A 89 -16.09 -24.53 9.33
N ASN A 90 -14.77 -24.42 9.24
CA ASN A 90 -13.92 -25.27 8.40
C ASN A 90 -13.94 -26.74 8.86
N LYS A 91 -13.77 -26.98 10.17
CA LYS A 91 -13.81 -28.35 10.72
C LYS A 91 -15.22 -28.95 10.64
N LEU A 92 -16.27 -28.15 10.84
CA LEU A 92 -17.66 -28.60 10.73
C LEU A 92 -17.97 -29.14 9.33
N ARG A 93 -17.49 -28.46 8.27
CA ARG A 93 -17.68 -28.87 6.87
C ARG A 93 -17.04 -30.23 6.55
N SER A 94 -16.07 -30.67 7.33
CA SER A 94 -15.44 -32.00 7.17
C SER A 94 -16.32 -33.14 7.72
N ILE A 95 -17.37 -32.85 8.49
CA ILE A 95 -18.23 -33.85 9.16
C ILE A 95 -19.39 -34.33 8.25
N HIS A 96 -19.56 -33.79 7.04
CA HIS A 96 -20.63 -34.18 6.07
C HIS A 96 -22.04 -34.16 6.67
N ILE A 97 -22.41 -33.02 7.27
CA ILE A 97 -23.70 -32.80 7.93
C ILE A 97 -24.77 -32.38 6.92
N ASN A 98 -26.04 -32.70 7.19
CA ASN A 98 -27.17 -32.24 6.39
C ASN A 98 -27.41 -30.72 6.56
N LEU A 99 -27.66 -30.00 5.47
CA LEU A 99 -27.87 -28.53 5.45
C LEU A 99 -28.98 -28.05 6.40
N ASN A 100 -29.99 -28.88 6.67
CA ASN A 100 -31.09 -28.56 7.58
C ASN A 100 -30.68 -28.53 9.07
N ASP A 101 -29.52 -29.11 9.41
CA ASP A 101 -29.06 -29.26 10.78
C ASP A 101 -28.14 -28.11 11.24
N ASP A 102 -27.67 -27.28 10.30
CA ASP A 102 -26.71 -26.19 10.56
C ASP A 102 -27.22 -25.20 11.61
N GLN A 103 -28.48 -24.77 11.51
CA GLN A 103 -29.04 -23.78 12.44
C GLN A 103 -29.06 -24.29 13.89
N ASN A 104 -29.36 -25.58 14.08
CA ASN A 104 -29.39 -26.21 15.39
C ASN A 104 -27.98 -26.35 15.98
N ILE A 105 -26.98 -26.61 15.13
CA ILE A 105 -25.57 -26.72 15.52
C ILE A 105 -25.03 -25.37 15.98
N TYR A 106 -25.20 -24.30 15.20
CA TYR A 106 -24.74 -22.96 15.59
C TYR A 106 -25.48 -22.44 16.83
N SER A 107 -26.77 -22.75 16.98
CA SER A 107 -27.53 -22.42 18.19
C SER A 107 -27.00 -23.14 19.43
N SER A 108 -26.66 -24.43 19.28
CA SER A 108 -26.06 -25.23 20.36
C SER A 108 -24.67 -24.71 20.72
N LEU A 109 -23.84 -24.40 19.72
CA LEU A 109 -22.52 -23.83 19.93
C LEU A 109 -22.59 -22.46 20.60
N LYS A 110 -23.56 -21.60 20.23
CA LYS A 110 -23.76 -20.29 20.86
C LYS A 110 -24.05 -20.44 22.36
N ASN A 111 -24.88 -21.41 22.75
CA ASN A 111 -25.14 -21.71 24.16
C ASN A 111 -23.90 -22.24 24.91
N ILE A 112 -23.02 -22.96 24.21
CA ILE A 112 -21.75 -23.41 24.78
C ILE A 112 -20.81 -22.22 24.96
N CYS A 113 -20.73 -21.35 23.95
CA CYS A 113 -19.94 -20.12 24.00
C CYS A 113 -20.36 -19.24 25.19
N THR A 114 -21.66 -19.04 25.44
CA THR A 114 -22.13 -18.27 26.62
C THR A 114 -21.74 -18.90 27.94
N THR A 115 -21.52 -20.21 27.99
CA THR A 115 -21.10 -20.93 29.19
C THR A 115 -19.59 -20.78 29.45
N ILE A 116 -18.77 -20.85 28.39
CA ILE A 116 -17.30 -20.86 28.52
C ILE A 116 -16.68 -19.46 28.47
N ASP A 117 -17.38 -18.48 27.89
CA ASP A 117 -16.88 -17.12 27.63
C ASP A 117 -17.47 -16.11 28.63
N THR A 118 -17.13 -16.28 29.90
CA THR A 118 -17.62 -15.41 31.00
C THR A 118 -17.24 -13.93 30.83
N ASN A 119 -16.20 -13.65 30.05
CA ASN A 119 -15.72 -12.31 29.73
C ASN A 119 -16.31 -11.74 28.43
N ASN A 120 -17.25 -12.44 27.78
CA ASN A 120 -17.97 -11.98 26.59
C ASN A 120 -17.04 -11.56 25.42
N ARG A 121 -15.93 -12.29 25.22
CA ARG A 121 -14.89 -12.03 24.19
C ARG A 121 -15.30 -12.56 22.80
N ILE A 122 -16.00 -13.69 22.75
CA ILE A 122 -16.45 -14.40 21.54
C ILE A 122 -17.99 -14.51 21.43
N ASN A 123 -18.74 -14.14 22.46
CA ASN A 123 -20.20 -14.18 22.42
C ASN A 123 -20.76 -13.36 21.25
N GLY A 124 -21.64 -13.97 20.46
CA GLY A 124 -22.24 -13.35 19.27
C GLY A 124 -21.33 -13.29 18.03
N LYS A 125 -20.05 -13.69 18.13
CA LYS A 125 -19.08 -13.65 17.02
C LYS A 125 -18.94 -14.99 16.28
N ILE A 126 -19.34 -16.08 16.91
CA ILE A 126 -19.27 -17.42 16.33
C ILE A 126 -20.59 -17.73 15.61
N ASN A 127 -20.56 -17.66 14.28
CA ASN A 127 -21.75 -17.76 13.43
C ASN A 127 -21.41 -18.53 12.13
N LYS A 128 -22.44 -18.99 11.42
CA LYS A 128 -22.28 -19.59 10.09
C LYS A 128 -21.68 -18.57 9.12
N ILE A 129 -20.56 -18.92 8.50
CA ILE A 129 -19.91 -18.14 7.45
C ILE A 129 -20.64 -18.42 6.13
N THR A 130 -20.90 -17.37 5.35
CA THR A 130 -21.52 -17.50 4.02
C THR A 130 -20.63 -18.36 3.11
N GLU A 131 -21.21 -19.04 2.13
CA GLU A 131 -20.43 -19.90 1.23
C GLU A 131 -19.35 -19.11 0.47
N ASP A 132 -19.68 -17.88 0.09
CA ASP A 132 -18.77 -16.98 -0.61
C ASP A 132 -17.57 -16.57 0.26
N ASP A 133 -17.84 -16.11 1.49
CA ASP A 133 -16.78 -15.71 2.42
C ASP A 133 -15.94 -16.92 2.84
N TYR A 134 -16.57 -18.07 3.04
CA TYR A 134 -15.88 -19.31 3.39
C TYR A 134 -14.87 -19.70 2.30
N ASN A 135 -15.27 -19.68 1.03
CA ASN A 135 -14.37 -20.04 -0.07
C ASN A 135 -13.14 -19.13 -0.13
N LYS A 136 -13.33 -17.82 0.08
CA LYS A 136 -12.25 -16.83 0.15
C LYS A 136 -11.32 -17.08 1.33
N LEU A 137 -11.88 -17.27 2.52
CA LEU A 137 -11.12 -17.55 3.74
C LEU A 137 -10.38 -18.88 3.66
N ASN A 138 -10.98 -19.90 3.04
CA ASN A 138 -10.36 -21.22 2.86
C ASN A 138 -9.13 -21.14 1.93
N ILE A 139 -9.24 -20.40 0.81
CA ILE A 139 -8.10 -20.14 -0.09
C ILE A 139 -6.98 -19.45 0.68
N LEU A 140 -7.29 -18.38 1.41
CA LEU A 140 -6.30 -17.65 2.21
C LEU A 140 -5.68 -18.54 3.29
N ASN A 141 -6.48 -19.34 4.01
CA ASN A 141 -5.97 -20.29 4.99
C ASN A 141 -4.95 -21.26 4.38
N ASN A 142 -5.24 -21.83 3.20
CA ASN A 142 -4.35 -22.76 2.52
C ASN A 142 -3.05 -22.08 2.05
N LEU A 143 -3.17 -20.84 1.54
CA LEU A 143 -2.04 -20.01 1.16
C LEU A 143 -1.11 -19.77 2.36
N TYR A 144 -1.66 -19.29 3.47
CA TYR A 144 -0.91 -18.97 4.68
C TYR A 144 -0.33 -20.22 5.37
N THR A 145 -1.08 -21.33 5.40
CA THR A 145 -0.61 -22.62 5.94
C THR A 145 0.58 -23.18 5.17
N SER A 146 0.57 -23.03 3.84
CA SER A 146 1.69 -23.46 3.00
C SER A 146 2.87 -22.50 3.12
N TYR A 147 2.57 -21.19 3.19
CA TYR A 147 3.57 -20.12 3.31
C TYR A 147 4.43 -20.22 4.58
N ILE A 148 3.84 -20.48 5.75
CA ILE A 148 4.63 -20.55 7.00
C ILE A 148 5.67 -21.67 7.01
N LYS A 149 5.52 -22.66 6.10
CA LYS A 149 6.47 -23.76 5.90
C LYS A 149 7.61 -23.39 4.93
N LEU A 150 7.61 -22.17 4.40
CA LEU A 150 8.64 -21.64 3.48
C LEU A 150 9.68 -20.77 4.18
N GLU A 151 9.80 -20.83 5.51
CA GLU A 151 10.75 -20.03 6.29
C GLU A 151 12.04 -20.82 6.64
N PRO A 152 13.10 -20.77 5.82
CA PRO A 152 14.35 -21.45 6.13
C PRO A 152 15.13 -20.71 7.24
N THR A 153 15.71 -21.46 8.17
CA THR A 153 16.66 -20.95 9.18
C THR A 153 18.11 -21.29 8.88
N LYS A 154 18.33 -22.22 7.93
CA LYS A 154 19.63 -22.75 7.50
C LYS A 154 19.53 -23.16 6.02
N PRO A 155 20.65 -23.46 5.34
CA PRO A 155 20.62 -24.07 4.01
C PRO A 155 19.77 -25.35 4.00
N VAL A 156 18.86 -25.45 3.02
CA VAL A 156 17.90 -26.55 2.89
C VAL A 156 18.64 -27.82 2.48
N GLN A 157 18.46 -28.88 3.26
CA GLN A 157 19.06 -30.19 2.96
C GLN A 157 18.32 -30.89 1.82
N GLN A 158 18.98 -31.84 1.15
CA GLN A 158 18.43 -32.51 -0.03
C GLN A 158 17.09 -33.22 0.24
N ASN A 159 16.90 -33.78 1.43
CA ASN A 159 15.66 -34.41 1.87
C ASN A 159 14.55 -33.39 2.21
N GLU A 160 14.90 -32.18 2.66
CA GLU A 160 13.95 -31.11 3.00
C GLU A 160 13.44 -30.39 1.74
N LYS A 161 14.20 -30.42 0.62
CA LYS A 161 13.85 -29.73 -0.63
C LYS A 161 12.43 -30.06 -1.12
N VAL A 162 12.05 -31.33 -1.07
CA VAL A 162 10.74 -31.81 -1.53
C VAL A 162 9.60 -31.14 -0.75
N GLU A 163 9.78 -30.92 0.55
CA GLU A 163 8.78 -30.25 1.38
C GLU A 163 8.68 -28.77 1.03
N PHE A 164 9.80 -28.06 0.87
CA PHE A 164 9.79 -26.65 0.49
C PHE A 164 9.20 -26.43 -0.91
N THR A 165 9.57 -27.24 -1.89
CA THR A 165 9.01 -27.14 -3.24
C THR A 165 7.53 -27.47 -3.26
N GLY A 166 7.11 -28.54 -2.56
CA GLY A 166 5.69 -28.92 -2.49
C GLY A 166 4.83 -27.87 -1.78
N ASN A 167 5.34 -27.16 -0.78
CA ASN A 167 4.62 -26.05 -0.17
C ASN A 167 4.58 -24.80 -1.07
N ALA A 168 5.63 -24.54 -1.85
CA ALA A 168 5.64 -23.47 -2.83
C ALA A 168 4.63 -23.72 -3.96
N GLU A 169 4.56 -24.96 -4.47
CA GLU A 169 3.56 -25.41 -5.44
C GLU A 169 2.13 -25.22 -4.91
N LYS A 170 1.86 -25.60 -3.66
CA LYS A 170 0.57 -25.35 -3.01
C LYS A 170 0.22 -23.87 -2.91
N CYS A 171 1.19 -23.00 -2.62
CA CYS A 171 0.97 -21.56 -2.66
C CYS A 171 0.57 -21.12 -4.07
N ILE A 172 1.26 -21.60 -5.11
CA ILE A 172 0.97 -21.26 -6.51
C ILE A 172 -0.44 -21.71 -6.91
N GLU A 173 -0.82 -22.94 -6.60
CA GLU A 173 -2.13 -23.51 -6.94
C GLU A 173 -3.27 -22.75 -6.25
N ASN A 174 -3.20 -22.59 -4.92
CA ASN A 174 -4.22 -21.86 -4.18
C ASN A 174 -4.29 -20.39 -4.61
N PHE A 175 -3.17 -19.79 -5.05
CA PHE A 175 -3.18 -18.42 -5.54
C PHE A 175 -3.88 -18.29 -6.88
N LYS A 176 -3.73 -19.29 -7.78
CA LYS A 176 -4.52 -19.39 -9.03
C LYS A 176 -6.00 -19.50 -8.73
N ASP A 177 -6.39 -20.30 -7.76
CA ASP A 177 -7.79 -20.42 -7.34
C ASP A 177 -8.32 -19.10 -6.76
N GLY A 178 -7.50 -18.41 -5.97
CA GLY A 178 -7.81 -17.07 -5.47
C GLY A 178 -8.05 -16.05 -6.59
N ILE A 179 -7.16 -16.03 -7.59
CA ILE A 179 -7.33 -15.20 -8.80
C ILE A 179 -8.65 -15.55 -9.49
N LYS A 180 -8.89 -16.84 -9.76
CA LYS A 180 -10.11 -17.30 -10.45
C LYS A 180 -11.38 -16.90 -9.69
N LEU A 181 -11.39 -17.03 -8.36
CA LEU A 181 -12.51 -16.66 -7.51
C LEU A 181 -12.75 -15.13 -7.52
N TYR A 182 -11.70 -14.33 -7.41
CA TYR A 182 -11.78 -12.88 -7.52
C TYR A 182 -12.37 -12.43 -8.87
N LEU A 183 -11.96 -13.07 -9.97
CA LEU A 183 -12.42 -12.74 -11.31
C LEU A 183 -13.91 -13.05 -11.54
N GLN A 184 -14.51 -13.93 -10.75
CA GLN A 184 -15.95 -14.23 -10.80
C GLN A 184 -16.81 -13.16 -10.11
N LYS A 185 -16.23 -12.38 -9.17
CA LYS A 185 -16.93 -11.34 -8.38
C LYS A 185 -16.02 -10.13 -8.22
N ILE A 186 -16.01 -9.29 -9.25
CA ILE A 186 -15.00 -8.25 -9.52
C ILE A 186 -15.02 -7.06 -8.53
N ASP A 187 -15.96 -7.03 -7.58
CA ASP A 187 -16.17 -5.90 -6.65
C ASP A 187 -15.73 -6.17 -5.19
N ASP A 188 -15.03 -7.29 -4.91
CA ASP A 188 -14.47 -7.55 -3.56
C ASP A 188 -13.04 -7.02 -3.42
N ASP A 189 -12.92 -5.71 -3.19
CA ASP A 189 -11.65 -5.01 -2.96
C ASP A 189 -10.86 -5.57 -1.76
N ASN A 190 -11.55 -6.12 -0.75
CA ASN A 190 -10.92 -6.68 0.44
C ASN A 190 -10.22 -8.00 0.14
N PHE A 191 -10.84 -8.88 -0.66
CA PHE A 191 -10.22 -10.14 -1.06
C PHE A 191 -9.03 -9.90 -2.00
N TYR A 192 -9.13 -8.93 -2.91
CA TYR A 192 -8.00 -8.50 -3.74
C TYR A 192 -6.82 -8.01 -2.88
N LYS A 193 -7.07 -7.12 -1.91
CA LYS A 193 -6.03 -6.63 -0.98
C LYS A 193 -5.36 -7.77 -0.23
N ALA A 194 -6.13 -8.77 0.20
CA ALA A 194 -5.60 -9.95 0.89
C ALA A 194 -4.67 -10.79 -0.01
N LEU A 195 -5.07 -11.04 -1.28
CA LEU A 195 -4.22 -11.72 -2.27
C LEU A 195 -2.97 -10.91 -2.58
N HIS A 196 -3.08 -9.59 -2.74
CA HIS A 196 -1.95 -8.72 -2.96
C HIS A 196 -0.96 -8.75 -1.78
N LYS A 197 -1.45 -8.61 -0.55
CA LYS A 197 -0.66 -8.73 0.69
C LYS A 197 0.08 -10.06 0.73
N PHE A 198 -0.61 -11.17 0.46
CA PHE A 198 0.02 -12.49 0.39
C PHE A 198 1.10 -12.57 -0.69
N SER A 199 0.89 -11.97 -1.87
CA SER A 199 1.88 -12.01 -2.96
C SER A 199 3.23 -11.38 -2.55
N VAL A 200 3.18 -10.31 -1.75
CA VAL A 200 4.36 -9.64 -1.19
C VAL A 200 5.05 -10.56 -0.17
N LEU A 201 4.29 -11.19 0.73
CA LEU A 201 4.81 -12.15 1.71
C LEU A 201 5.53 -13.32 1.03
N TYR A 202 4.92 -13.92 0.01
CA TYR A 202 5.52 -15.01 -0.74
C TYR A 202 6.79 -14.59 -1.49
N LYS A 203 6.81 -13.39 -2.09
CA LYS A 203 8.03 -12.82 -2.70
C LYS A 203 9.18 -12.71 -1.70
N ILE A 204 8.89 -12.30 -0.46
CA ILE A 204 9.88 -12.26 0.63
C ILE A 204 10.34 -13.67 1.02
N ALA A 205 9.42 -14.64 1.14
CA ALA A 205 9.79 -16.03 1.44
C ALA A 205 10.69 -16.64 0.36
N ARG A 206 10.37 -16.41 -0.92
CA ARG A 206 11.23 -16.83 -2.06
C ARG A 206 12.63 -16.24 -1.95
N TYR A 207 12.74 -14.95 -1.63
CA TYR A 207 14.03 -14.32 -1.43
C TYR A 207 14.83 -14.96 -0.28
N LYS A 208 14.17 -15.27 0.85
CA LYS A 208 14.79 -15.99 1.97
C LYS A 208 15.22 -17.41 1.58
N LEU A 209 14.40 -18.14 0.83
CA LEU A 209 14.72 -19.47 0.30
C LEU A 209 15.94 -19.45 -0.62
N ALA A 210 16.02 -18.50 -1.54
CA ALA A 210 17.18 -18.37 -2.43
C ALA A 210 18.45 -17.98 -1.64
N SER A 211 18.34 -17.02 -0.72
CA SER A 211 19.50 -16.46 0.00
C SER A 211 20.01 -17.36 1.13
N ILE A 212 19.14 -17.80 2.04
CA ILE A 212 19.45 -18.63 3.21
C ILE A 212 19.35 -20.11 2.84
N GLY A 213 18.22 -20.50 2.25
CA GLY A 213 17.90 -21.89 1.96
C GLY A 213 18.70 -22.49 0.79
N LYS A 214 19.32 -21.66 -0.05
CA LYS A 214 19.99 -22.07 -1.29
C LYS A 214 19.08 -22.89 -2.21
N LEU A 215 17.79 -22.57 -2.20
CA LEU A 215 16.74 -23.22 -2.98
C LEU A 215 15.92 -22.16 -3.71
N GLU A 216 15.85 -22.27 -5.03
CA GLU A 216 14.96 -21.45 -5.84
C GLU A 216 13.62 -22.16 -6.03
N VAL A 217 12.53 -21.41 -5.94
CA VAL A 217 11.17 -21.88 -6.19
C VAL A 217 10.45 -20.90 -7.12
N ASP A 218 9.40 -21.35 -7.78
CA ASP A 218 8.69 -20.59 -8.80
C ASP A 218 7.94 -19.37 -8.23
N PRO A 219 7.82 -18.27 -9.00
CA PRO A 219 6.99 -17.14 -8.63
C PRO A 219 5.50 -17.53 -8.60
N LEU A 220 4.70 -16.77 -7.83
CA LEU A 220 3.25 -16.81 -7.99
C LEU A 220 2.90 -16.31 -9.40
N PRO A 221 1.79 -16.79 -9.99
CA PRO A 221 1.25 -16.17 -11.19
C PRO A 221 0.88 -14.72 -10.87
N VAL A 222 0.98 -13.88 -11.90
CA VAL A 222 0.63 -12.47 -11.77
C VAL A 222 -0.87 -12.36 -11.46
N LEU A 223 -1.20 -11.71 -10.36
CA LEU A 223 -2.57 -11.31 -10.02
C LEU A 223 -3.03 -10.32 -11.10
N GLU A 224 -3.78 -10.80 -12.09
CA GLU A 224 -4.05 -10.18 -13.41
C GLU A 224 -3.79 -8.66 -13.45
N GLU A 225 -2.56 -8.31 -13.84
CA GLU A 225 -2.17 -6.93 -14.09
C GLU A 225 -3.07 -6.28 -15.14
N GLU A 226 -3.70 -7.02 -16.06
CA GLU A 226 -4.45 -6.42 -17.17
C GLU A 226 -5.82 -5.87 -16.77
N LYS A 227 -6.54 -6.48 -15.82
CA LYS A 227 -7.79 -5.88 -15.29
C LYS A 227 -7.54 -4.84 -14.21
N ALA A 228 -6.45 -4.96 -13.43
CA ALA A 228 -6.00 -3.90 -12.54
C ALA A 228 -5.45 -2.71 -13.35
N LYS A 229 -4.62 -2.94 -14.38
CA LYS A 229 -4.22 -1.94 -15.39
C LYS A 229 -5.42 -1.39 -16.10
N LYS A 230 -6.39 -2.20 -16.53
CA LYS A 230 -7.62 -1.71 -17.16
C LYS A 230 -8.51 -0.93 -16.21
N LYS A 231 -8.70 -1.33 -14.94
CA LYS A 231 -9.40 -0.52 -13.93
C LYS A 231 -8.62 0.75 -13.59
N LEU A 232 -7.30 0.69 -13.55
CA LEU A 232 -6.41 1.82 -13.29
C LEU A 232 -6.30 2.75 -14.52
N GLU A 233 -6.43 2.22 -15.72
CA GLU A 233 -6.46 2.88 -17.03
C GLU A 233 -7.86 3.45 -17.28
N ASP A 234 -8.94 2.76 -16.91
CA ASP A 234 -10.31 3.25 -16.88
C ASP A 234 -10.45 4.35 -15.80
N ALA A 235 -9.81 4.20 -14.64
CA ALA A 235 -9.72 5.26 -13.62
C ALA A 235 -8.86 6.43 -14.13
N CYS A 236 -7.76 6.19 -14.84
CA CYS A 236 -6.96 7.27 -15.46
C CYS A 236 -7.68 7.97 -16.58
N ASN A 237 -8.38 7.23 -17.43
CA ASN A 237 -9.22 7.74 -18.49
C ASN A 237 -10.38 8.53 -17.87
N SER A 238 -10.92 8.10 -16.73
CA SER A 238 -11.90 8.84 -15.95
C SER A 238 -11.32 10.15 -15.40
N ILE A 239 -10.15 10.13 -14.77
CA ILE A 239 -9.46 11.33 -14.26
C ILE A 239 -9.14 12.31 -15.39
N GLU A 240 -8.56 11.82 -16.49
CA GLU A 240 -8.30 12.64 -17.67
C GLU A 240 -9.59 13.20 -18.26
N ASN A 241 -10.69 12.43 -18.28
CA ASN A 241 -12.00 12.94 -18.72
C ASN A 241 -12.60 13.98 -17.79
N ILE A 242 -12.33 13.93 -16.47
CA ILE A 242 -12.76 14.93 -15.51
C ILE A 242 -11.97 16.24 -15.69
N LEU A 243 -10.65 16.13 -15.89
CA LEU A 243 -9.75 17.28 -15.89
C LEU A 243 -9.54 17.90 -17.27
N LYS A 244 -9.77 17.18 -18.39
CA LYS A 244 -9.45 17.64 -19.76
C LYS A 244 -10.08 18.97 -20.15
N ASP A 245 -11.22 19.30 -19.56
CA ASP A 245 -11.95 20.54 -19.87
C ASP A 245 -11.45 21.73 -19.02
N PHE A 246 -10.56 21.49 -18.06
CA PHE A 246 -9.99 22.52 -17.21
C PHE A 246 -8.78 23.19 -17.83
N THR A 247 -8.71 24.50 -17.61
CA THR A 247 -7.68 25.38 -18.19
C THR A 247 -6.26 24.97 -17.78
N GLU A 248 -6.10 24.52 -16.54
CA GLU A 248 -4.79 24.11 -16.01
C GLU A 248 -4.34 22.76 -16.59
N TYR A 249 -5.25 21.83 -16.91
CA TYR A 249 -4.92 20.57 -17.58
C TYR A 249 -4.61 20.79 -19.08
N GLN A 250 -5.34 21.67 -19.75
CA GLN A 250 -5.14 21.99 -21.18
C GLN A 250 -3.74 22.56 -21.49
N LYS A 251 -3.00 23.05 -20.48
CA LYS A 251 -1.60 23.47 -20.63
C LYS A 251 -0.71 22.36 -21.19
N TYR A 252 -1.02 21.08 -20.93
CA TYR A 252 -0.29 19.95 -21.50
C TYR A 252 -0.39 19.87 -23.03
N ASP A 253 -1.39 20.48 -23.65
CA ASP A 253 -1.54 20.50 -25.11
C ASP A 253 -0.47 21.34 -25.81
N GLU A 254 0.16 22.30 -25.11
CA GLU A 254 1.29 23.05 -25.66
C GLU A 254 2.46 22.12 -26.02
N PHE A 255 2.66 21.03 -25.27
CA PHE A 255 3.69 20.03 -25.56
C PHE A 255 3.33 19.12 -26.74
N LYS A 256 2.05 18.99 -27.10
CA LYS A 256 1.58 18.18 -28.24
C LYS A 256 1.75 18.91 -29.57
N LYS A 257 1.83 20.25 -29.56
CA LYS A 257 1.93 21.09 -30.76
C LYS A 257 3.29 21.00 -31.46
N GLN A 258 4.33 20.56 -30.75
CA GLN A 258 5.66 20.44 -31.36
C GLN A 258 5.73 19.27 -32.34
N THR A 259 6.20 19.56 -33.54
CA THR A 259 6.46 18.57 -34.58
C THR A 259 7.87 18.01 -34.44
N ASN A 260 8.15 16.88 -35.11
CA ASN A 260 9.49 16.30 -35.16
C ASN A 260 10.42 17.23 -35.96
N ASP A 261 10.89 18.31 -35.36
CA ASP A 261 11.82 19.24 -35.99
C ASP A 261 13.12 18.48 -36.33
N LYS A 262 13.41 18.43 -37.63
CA LYS A 262 14.61 17.79 -38.17
C LYS A 262 15.88 18.37 -37.56
N ASN A 263 15.89 19.68 -37.23
CA ASN A 263 17.03 20.35 -36.60
C ASN A 263 17.29 19.83 -35.18
N ILE A 264 16.23 19.50 -34.44
CA ILE A 264 16.34 18.97 -33.08
C ILE A 264 16.81 17.53 -33.09
N CYS A 265 16.36 16.69 -34.04
CA CYS A 265 17.03 15.39 -34.20
C CYS A 265 18.48 15.61 -34.56
N VAL A 266 18.84 16.43 -35.56
CA VAL A 266 20.25 16.61 -35.94
C VAL A 266 21.14 16.98 -34.73
N LYS A 267 20.63 17.77 -33.77
CA LYS A 267 21.33 18.14 -32.54
C LYS A 267 21.56 16.98 -31.55
N TYR A 268 20.71 15.95 -31.57
CA TYR A 268 20.72 14.85 -30.57
C TYR A 268 20.66 13.43 -31.18
N CYS A 269 20.68 13.28 -32.51
CA CYS A 269 20.40 12.01 -33.22
C CYS A 269 21.43 10.95 -32.80
N ASP A 270 22.71 11.30 -32.58
CA ASP A 270 23.77 10.35 -32.18
C ASP A 270 23.42 9.55 -30.92
N LYS A 271 22.61 10.13 -30.03
CA LYS A 271 22.19 9.50 -28.77
C LYS A 271 21.04 8.52 -28.95
N ILE A 272 20.26 8.65 -30.02
CA ILE A 272 19.00 7.92 -30.21
C ILE A 272 18.92 7.15 -31.55
N ILE A 273 19.91 7.28 -32.43
CA ILE A 273 19.91 6.64 -33.75
C ILE A 273 19.86 5.11 -33.66
N HIS A 274 20.50 4.54 -32.64
CA HIS A 274 20.51 3.09 -32.40
C HIS A 274 19.13 2.54 -32.01
N LEU A 275 18.20 3.38 -31.56
CA LEU A 275 16.83 3.00 -31.22
C LEU A 275 15.97 2.73 -32.46
N GLU A 276 16.34 3.25 -33.64
CA GLU A 276 15.51 3.21 -34.85
C GLU A 276 15.11 1.81 -35.29
N LYS A 277 15.99 0.82 -35.08
CA LYS A 277 15.77 -0.55 -35.53
C LYS A 277 14.82 -1.34 -34.64
N LYS A 278 14.77 -1.06 -33.34
CA LYS A 278 14.08 -1.89 -32.33
C LYS A 278 13.04 -1.13 -31.51
N TYR A 279 13.23 0.18 -31.30
CA TYR A 279 12.45 1.01 -30.38
C TYR A 279 12.01 2.31 -31.05
N LYS A 280 11.30 2.18 -32.18
CA LYS A 280 10.86 3.32 -33.00
C LYS A 280 10.04 4.34 -32.19
N ASP A 281 9.17 3.87 -31.32
CA ASP A 281 8.32 4.75 -30.49
C ASP A 281 9.15 5.52 -29.45
N ILE A 282 10.16 4.88 -28.86
CA ILE A 282 11.09 5.56 -27.93
C ILE A 282 11.90 6.62 -28.67
N LYS A 283 12.33 6.38 -29.92
CA LYS A 283 12.97 7.41 -30.74
C LYS A 283 12.05 8.61 -30.96
N ILE A 284 10.78 8.37 -31.29
CA ILE A 284 9.78 9.44 -31.50
C ILE A 284 9.57 10.24 -30.21
N VAL A 285 9.38 9.57 -29.07
CA VAL A 285 9.23 10.23 -27.78
C VAL A 285 10.48 11.04 -27.43
N SER A 286 11.66 10.48 -27.63
CA SER A 286 12.93 11.15 -27.37
C SER A 286 13.07 12.46 -28.16
N ILE A 287 12.65 12.48 -29.44
CA ILE A 287 12.66 13.69 -30.26
C ILE A 287 11.68 14.74 -29.72
N LYS A 288 10.46 14.32 -29.34
CA LYS A 288 9.46 15.22 -28.75
C LYS A 288 9.93 15.81 -27.41
N LEU A 289 10.50 14.98 -26.54
CA LEU A 289 11.09 15.42 -25.27
C LEU A 289 12.19 16.45 -25.50
N ALA A 290 13.09 16.19 -26.46
CA ALA A 290 14.15 17.11 -26.82
C ALA A 290 13.59 18.46 -27.32
N ALA A 291 12.57 18.42 -28.17
CA ALA A 291 11.96 19.61 -28.73
C ALA A 291 11.28 20.49 -27.67
N ASN A 292 10.50 19.86 -26.80
CA ASN A 292 9.79 20.56 -25.73
C ASN A 292 10.75 21.12 -24.69
N LEU A 293 11.79 20.38 -24.31
CA LEU A 293 12.77 20.87 -23.33
C LEU A 293 13.60 22.03 -23.87
N ASP A 294 14.07 21.96 -25.13
CA ASP A 294 14.88 23.03 -25.75
C ASP A 294 14.09 24.35 -25.86
N SER A 295 12.78 24.25 -26.14
CA SER A 295 11.87 25.40 -26.29
C SER A 295 11.09 25.77 -25.03
N LEU A 296 11.21 25.04 -23.93
CA LEU A 296 10.40 25.23 -22.72
C LEU A 296 10.45 26.68 -22.19
N SER A 297 11.64 27.29 -22.27
CA SER A 297 11.87 28.66 -21.81
C SER A 297 11.07 29.74 -22.55
N SER A 298 10.50 29.43 -23.73
CA SER A 298 9.63 30.35 -24.49
C SER A 298 8.14 29.99 -24.40
N MET A 299 7.76 28.88 -23.76
CA MET A 299 6.38 28.40 -23.63
C MET A 299 5.58 29.16 -22.55
N THR A 300 5.46 30.48 -22.66
CA THR A 300 4.80 31.34 -21.68
C THR A 300 3.30 31.10 -21.53
N LYS A 301 2.67 30.41 -22.49
CA LYS A 301 1.26 29.95 -22.39
C LYS A 301 1.04 28.93 -21.27
N ILE A 302 2.06 28.20 -20.87
CA ILE A 302 1.98 27.24 -19.76
C ILE A 302 2.04 27.99 -18.42
N SER A 303 3.09 28.80 -18.24
CA SER A 303 3.22 29.71 -17.11
C SER A 303 4.28 30.77 -17.41
N ALA A 304 4.15 31.94 -16.78
CA ALA A 304 5.22 32.92 -16.73
C ALA A 304 6.40 32.42 -15.86
N ASP A 305 6.11 31.62 -14.83
CA ASP A 305 7.12 31.06 -13.94
C ASP A 305 7.85 29.88 -14.62
N HIS A 306 9.19 29.88 -14.55
CA HIS A 306 10.01 28.82 -15.14
C HIS A 306 9.92 27.50 -14.36
N SER A 307 9.85 27.56 -13.03
CA SER A 307 9.73 26.37 -12.20
C SER A 307 8.40 25.65 -12.46
N GLU A 308 7.31 26.38 -12.66
CA GLU A 308 6.02 25.82 -13.03
C GLU A 308 6.07 25.17 -14.42
N ARG A 309 6.70 25.80 -15.40
CA ARG A 309 6.91 25.19 -16.73
C ARG A 309 7.70 23.89 -16.64
N CYS A 310 8.76 23.86 -15.82
CA CYS A 310 9.50 22.63 -15.54
C CYS A 310 8.62 21.55 -14.89
N SER A 311 7.75 21.93 -13.95
CA SER A 311 6.81 21.00 -13.31
C SER A 311 5.88 20.34 -14.33
N TYR A 312 5.20 21.14 -15.15
CA TYR A 312 4.36 20.64 -16.24
C TYR A 312 5.14 19.76 -17.22
N MET A 313 6.35 20.18 -17.61
CA MET A 313 7.19 19.40 -18.51
C MET A 313 7.58 18.05 -17.90
N ASN A 314 7.90 17.99 -16.60
CA ASN A 314 8.26 16.76 -15.91
C ASN A 314 7.11 15.74 -15.93
N TYR A 315 5.91 16.16 -15.53
CA TYR A 315 4.76 15.25 -15.47
C TYR A 315 4.25 14.85 -16.86
N TRP A 316 4.37 15.74 -17.85
CA TRP A 316 4.15 15.37 -19.25
C TRP A 316 5.16 14.32 -19.73
N THR A 317 6.44 14.51 -19.39
CA THR A 317 7.54 13.59 -19.70
C THR A 317 7.30 12.21 -19.09
N TYR A 318 6.93 12.15 -17.81
CA TYR A 318 6.64 10.90 -17.13
C TYR A 318 5.47 10.15 -17.78
N ASN A 319 4.39 10.87 -18.11
CA ASN A 319 3.21 10.28 -18.74
C ASN A 319 3.55 9.67 -20.11
N ILE A 320 4.24 10.42 -20.98
CA ILE A 320 4.58 9.93 -22.33
C ILE A 320 5.58 8.77 -22.29
N ILE A 321 6.55 8.79 -21.37
CA ILE A 321 7.48 7.67 -21.16
C ILE A 321 6.73 6.43 -20.68
N MET A 322 5.89 6.55 -19.65
CA MET A 322 5.14 5.44 -19.07
C MET A 322 4.22 4.79 -20.11
N HIS A 323 3.47 5.58 -20.88
CA HIS A 323 2.63 5.08 -21.97
C HIS A 323 3.46 4.35 -23.04
N THR A 324 4.66 4.83 -23.36
CA THR A 324 5.49 4.22 -24.41
C THR A 324 6.15 2.94 -23.94
N LEU A 325 6.52 2.85 -22.66
CA LEU A 325 7.10 1.65 -22.06
C LEU A 325 6.04 0.59 -21.73
N SER A 326 4.75 0.91 -21.74
CA SER A 326 3.67 -0.04 -21.43
C SER A 326 3.62 -1.23 -22.39
N SER A 327 4.01 -1.01 -23.65
CA SER A 327 4.08 -2.03 -24.71
C SER A 327 5.29 -2.95 -24.60
N ILE A 328 6.23 -2.64 -23.69
CA ILE A 328 7.45 -3.42 -23.47
C ILE A 328 7.21 -4.36 -22.30
N SER A 329 7.38 -5.66 -22.50
CA SER A 329 7.16 -6.66 -21.44
C SER A 329 8.40 -6.92 -20.59
N ASN A 330 9.60 -6.78 -21.17
CA ASN A 330 10.86 -7.08 -20.48
C ASN A 330 11.32 -5.91 -19.59
N ASN A 331 11.56 -6.19 -18.31
CA ASN A 331 11.95 -5.15 -17.33
C ASN A 331 13.39 -4.64 -17.54
N ASP A 332 14.34 -5.48 -17.93
CA ASP A 332 15.72 -5.04 -18.20
C ASP A 332 15.77 -4.11 -19.41
N GLU A 333 14.93 -4.39 -20.40
CA GLU A 333 14.71 -3.55 -21.58
C GLU A 333 14.11 -2.20 -21.21
N LYS A 334 13.11 -2.15 -20.33
CA LYS A 334 12.57 -0.89 -19.78
C LYS A 334 13.66 -0.08 -19.08
N ILE A 335 14.45 -0.71 -18.20
CA ILE A 335 15.53 -0.06 -17.46
C ILE A 335 16.57 0.49 -18.43
N TYR A 336 16.93 -0.25 -19.47
CA TYR A 336 17.83 0.20 -20.52
C TYR A 336 17.30 1.45 -21.23
N LEU A 337 16.03 1.45 -21.64
CA LEU A 337 15.42 2.58 -22.33
C LEU A 337 15.27 3.81 -21.45
N LEU A 338 14.90 3.64 -20.18
CA LEU A 338 14.85 4.71 -19.18
C LEU A 338 16.21 5.39 -19.02
N LYS A 339 17.31 4.60 -18.99
CA LYS A 339 18.67 5.17 -18.93
C LYS A 339 18.99 6.01 -20.16
N ILE A 340 18.58 5.58 -21.36
CA ILE A 340 18.80 6.36 -22.59
C ILE A 340 18.04 7.68 -22.54
N ILE A 341 16.76 7.64 -22.16
CA ILE A 341 15.93 8.84 -22.06
C ILE A 341 16.47 9.80 -21.00
N ASN A 342 16.87 9.27 -19.84
CA ASN A 342 17.49 10.08 -18.78
C ASN A 342 18.77 10.77 -19.26
N ASN A 343 19.66 10.05 -19.96
CA ASN A 343 20.89 10.62 -20.49
C ASN A 343 20.61 11.71 -21.55
N LEU A 344 19.60 11.51 -22.40
CA LEU A 344 19.17 12.52 -23.36
C LEU A 344 18.69 13.79 -22.67
N LEU A 345 17.77 13.66 -21.71
CA LEU A 345 17.23 14.79 -20.94
C LEU A 345 18.35 15.54 -20.22
N PHE A 346 19.29 14.80 -19.61
CA PHE A 346 20.48 15.37 -18.97
C PHE A 346 21.32 16.18 -19.96
N ASP A 347 21.66 15.61 -21.13
CA ASP A 347 22.49 16.27 -22.13
C ASP A 347 21.85 17.54 -22.69
N ILE A 348 20.53 17.54 -22.91
CA ILE A 348 19.80 18.74 -23.34
C ILE A 348 19.86 19.79 -22.23
N ASN A 349 19.48 19.40 -21.01
CA ASN A 349 19.40 20.30 -19.87
C ASN A 349 20.76 20.90 -19.51
N ASP A 350 21.84 20.16 -19.69
CA ASP A 350 23.19 20.65 -19.40
C ASP A 350 23.62 21.78 -20.34
N LYS A 351 23.22 21.70 -21.62
CA LYS A 351 23.48 22.71 -22.65
C LYS A 351 22.64 23.99 -22.50
N LEU A 352 21.59 23.96 -21.68
CA LEU A 352 20.77 25.14 -21.41
C LEU A 352 21.49 26.09 -20.43
N THR A 353 21.18 27.37 -20.51
CA THR A 353 21.62 28.36 -19.52
C THR A 353 20.97 28.06 -18.16
N LYS A 354 21.62 28.47 -17.07
CA LYS A 354 21.25 28.07 -15.69
C LYS A 354 19.77 28.37 -15.38
N GLU A 355 19.28 29.52 -15.82
CA GLU A 355 17.90 30.00 -15.64
C GLU A 355 16.86 29.26 -16.49
N LYS A 356 17.30 28.49 -17.48
CA LYS A 356 16.44 27.67 -18.36
C LYS A 356 16.47 26.18 -18.00
N LYS A 357 17.37 25.75 -17.09
CA LYS A 357 17.46 24.35 -16.68
C LYS A 357 16.23 23.94 -15.86
N CYS A 358 15.82 22.68 -16.01
CA CYS A 358 14.84 22.02 -15.16
C CYS A 358 15.50 20.93 -14.31
N ILE A 359 14.85 20.55 -13.22
CA ILE A 359 15.29 19.42 -12.39
C ILE A 359 14.43 18.21 -12.77
N TYR A 360 15.06 17.15 -13.27
CA TYR A 360 14.42 15.89 -13.66
C TYR A 360 14.80 14.76 -12.71
N TYR A 361 13.85 13.87 -12.44
CA TYR A 361 14.07 12.63 -11.69
C TYR A 361 13.54 11.44 -12.50
N VAL A 362 14.37 10.91 -13.40
CA VAL A 362 14.04 9.68 -14.13
C VAL A 362 14.55 8.49 -13.34
N ASP A 363 13.73 7.97 -12.43
CA ASP A 363 13.94 6.69 -11.76
C ASP A 363 13.16 5.55 -12.43
N ASN A 364 13.06 4.39 -11.77
CA ASN A 364 12.35 3.22 -12.28
C ASN A 364 11.03 2.95 -11.54
N ASP A 365 10.52 3.93 -10.79
CA ASP A 365 9.27 3.82 -10.03
C ASP A 365 8.12 4.52 -10.78
N LEU A 366 7.62 3.85 -11.82
CA LEU A 366 6.58 4.40 -12.71
C LEU A 366 5.27 4.67 -11.97
N ASP A 367 4.93 3.85 -10.97
CA ASP A 367 3.73 4.04 -10.15
C ASP A 367 3.83 5.35 -9.36
N LYS A 368 5.00 5.62 -8.79
CA LYS A 368 5.25 6.88 -8.08
C LYS A 368 5.11 8.10 -9.00
N TRP A 369 5.64 8.05 -10.23
CA TRP A 369 5.50 9.17 -11.17
C TRP A 369 4.05 9.53 -11.45
N LYS A 370 3.21 8.51 -11.56
CA LYS A 370 1.79 8.66 -11.77
C LYS A 370 1.12 9.31 -10.57
N GLU A 371 1.37 8.82 -9.37
CA GLU A 371 0.81 9.41 -8.15
C GLU A 371 1.24 10.87 -7.96
N GLU A 372 2.52 11.19 -8.21
CA GLU A 372 3.02 12.57 -8.17
C GLU A 372 2.32 13.46 -9.22
N LYS A 373 2.11 12.96 -10.44
CA LYS A 373 1.35 13.68 -11.47
C LYS A 373 -0.09 13.93 -11.03
N ASP A 374 -0.77 12.91 -10.52
CA ASP A 374 -2.18 13.03 -10.17
C ASP A 374 -2.39 14.00 -9.00
N LEU A 375 -1.45 14.05 -8.05
CA LEU A 375 -1.39 15.08 -7.01
C LEU A 375 -1.11 16.47 -7.60
N HIS A 376 -0.11 16.62 -8.48
CA HIS A 376 0.18 17.88 -9.15
C HIS A 376 -1.06 18.43 -9.85
N ASP A 377 -1.72 17.60 -10.65
CA ASP A 377 -2.89 17.98 -11.44
C ASP A 377 -4.08 18.32 -10.52
N TYR A 378 -4.26 17.61 -9.41
CA TYR A 378 -5.24 17.97 -8.39
C TYR A 378 -5.03 19.38 -7.84
N PHE A 379 -3.82 19.70 -7.37
CA PHE A 379 -3.56 21.01 -6.77
C PHE A 379 -3.68 22.14 -7.79
N LYS A 380 -3.26 21.91 -9.05
CA LYS A 380 -3.40 22.89 -10.13
C LYS A 380 -4.85 23.11 -10.51
N ASN A 381 -5.64 22.05 -10.63
CA ASN A 381 -7.05 22.14 -11.03
C ASN A 381 -8.02 22.38 -9.85
N TYR A 382 -7.54 22.47 -8.61
CA TYR A 382 -8.38 22.60 -7.42
C TYR A 382 -9.41 23.73 -7.55
N SER A 383 -9.01 24.91 -8.04
CA SER A 383 -9.92 26.05 -8.16
C SER A 383 -11.06 25.81 -9.15
N ASP A 384 -10.83 25.06 -10.22
CA ASP A 384 -11.86 24.76 -11.21
C ASP A 384 -12.84 23.70 -10.66
N ILE A 385 -12.32 22.69 -9.94
CA ILE A 385 -13.15 21.71 -9.22
C ILE A 385 -13.98 22.39 -8.13
N ASP A 386 -13.40 23.34 -7.38
CA ASP A 386 -14.09 24.08 -6.31
C ASP A 386 -15.28 24.90 -6.82
N LYS A 387 -15.15 25.48 -8.03
CA LYS A 387 -16.26 26.19 -8.71
C LYS A 387 -17.39 25.21 -9.05
N ILE A 388 -17.08 24.06 -9.64
CA ILE A 388 -18.07 23.03 -9.97
C ILE A 388 -18.77 22.48 -8.72
N ALA A 389 -18.02 22.31 -7.64
CA ALA A 389 -18.57 21.87 -6.36
C ALA A 389 -19.57 22.90 -5.80
N SER A 390 -19.33 24.19 -6.03
CA SER A 390 -20.21 25.27 -5.58
C SER A 390 -21.56 25.30 -6.31
N ASP A 391 -21.67 24.65 -7.48
CA ASP A 391 -22.92 24.52 -8.25
C ASP A 391 -23.81 23.34 -7.79
N ASN A 392 -23.50 22.71 -6.64
CA ASN A 392 -24.25 21.59 -6.04
C ASN A 392 -24.43 20.38 -6.97
N SER A 393 -23.51 20.14 -7.89
CA SER A 393 -23.57 18.98 -8.77
C SER A 393 -23.21 17.70 -8.00
N LYS A 394 -24.22 16.86 -7.71
CA LYS A 394 -23.99 15.48 -7.25
C LYS A 394 -23.42 14.69 -8.42
N ASN A 395 -22.10 14.62 -8.51
CA ASN A 395 -21.42 13.89 -9.57
C ASN A 395 -20.52 12.80 -8.98
N THR A 396 -20.87 11.55 -9.28
CA THR A 396 -20.17 10.35 -8.81
C THR A 396 -18.71 10.33 -9.24
N ASP A 397 -18.40 10.86 -10.42
CA ASP A 397 -17.05 10.80 -11.00
C ASP A 397 -16.09 11.74 -10.25
N TYR A 398 -16.55 12.94 -9.90
CA TYR A 398 -15.78 13.85 -9.04
C TYR A 398 -15.60 13.28 -7.64
N CYS A 399 -16.63 12.66 -7.06
CA CYS A 399 -16.49 12.04 -5.75
C CYS A 399 -15.50 10.86 -5.78
N ASP A 400 -15.50 10.05 -6.84
CA ASP A 400 -14.52 8.97 -7.02
C ASP A 400 -13.10 9.52 -7.18
N TYR A 401 -12.94 10.60 -7.94
CA TYR A 401 -11.68 11.31 -8.06
C TYR A 401 -11.17 11.85 -6.71
N ILE A 402 -12.03 12.50 -5.93
CA ILE A 402 -11.65 13.05 -4.62
C ILE A 402 -11.28 11.95 -3.62
N ILE A 403 -11.99 10.81 -3.61
CA ILE A 403 -11.62 9.65 -2.77
C ILE A 403 -10.23 9.15 -3.16
N TYR A 404 -9.97 8.98 -4.46
CA TYR A 404 -8.67 8.55 -4.96
C TYR A 404 -7.57 9.52 -4.52
N ILE A 405 -7.74 10.83 -4.76
CA ILE A 405 -6.76 11.84 -4.36
C ILE A 405 -6.57 11.88 -2.84
N ASN A 406 -7.62 11.67 -2.03
CA ASN A 406 -7.48 11.63 -0.57
C ASN A 406 -6.52 10.53 -0.11
N SER A 407 -6.54 9.36 -0.77
CA SER A 407 -5.60 8.28 -0.48
C SER A 407 -4.15 8.65 -0.80
N LEU A 408 -3.92 9.36 -1.90
CA LEU A 408 -2.60 9.89 -2.24
C LEU A 408 -2.18 11.00 -1.28
N TYR A 409 -3.08 11.90 -0.94
CA TYR A 409 -2.82 12.98 0.00
C TYR A 409 -2.35 12.43 1.35
N GLU A 410 -3.01 11.39 1.88
CA GLU A 410 -2.59 10.68 3.10
C GLU A 410 -1.20 10.05 2.97
N LYS A 411 -0.92 9.39 1.85
CA LYS A 411 0.37 8.74 1.58
C LYS A 411 1.54 9.73 1.58
N TYR A 412 1.33 10.95 1.06
CA TYR A 412 2.41 11.92 0.83
C TYR A 412 2.49 13.04 1.86
N VAL A 413 1.41 13.41 2.56
CA VAL A 413 1.43 14.56 3.50
C VAL A 413 2.49 14.42 4.59
N HIS A 414 2.73 13.21 5.10
CA HIS A 414 3.69 12.95 6.17
C HIS A 414 5.15 12.98 5.71
N SER A 415 5.43 12.69 4.45
CA SER A 415 6.78 12.72 3.89
C SER A 415 7.12 14.06 3.25
N CYS A 416 6.10 14.80 2.81
CA CYS A 416 6.25 16.09 2.12
C CYS A 416 6.16 17.30 3.04
N CYS A 417 5.34 17.26 4.09
CA CYS A 417 5.03 18.43 4.90
C CYS A 417 5.60 18.33 6.32
N THR A 418 6.41 19.31 6.70
CA THR A 418 6.87 19.49 8.09
C THR A 418 6.30 20.77 8.65
N TYR A 419 5.48 20.67 9.70
CA TYR A 419 4.84 21.83 10.33
C TYR A 419 5.64 22.36 11.52
N PHE A 420 5.49 23.65 11.78
CA PHE A 420 6.09 24.35 12.93
C PHE A 420 5.03 25.20 13.63
N PHE A 421 5.17 25.42 14.93
CA PHE A 421 4.15 26.09 15.74
C PHE A 421 3.98 27.58 15.35
N ASN A 422 5.06 28.22 14.89
CA ASN A 422 5.11 29.65 14.56
C ASN A 422 5.43 29.95 13.08
N ASN A 423 5.60 28.92 12.23
CA ASN A 423 5.96 29.05 10.82
C ASN A 423 5.02 28.14 10.02
N PRO A 424 4.45 28.57 8.87
CA PRO A 424 3.45 27.80 8.12
C PRO A 424 3.79 26.32 7.96
N TYR A 425 4.88 26.00 7.25
CA TYR A 425 5.37 24.64 7.03
C TYR A 425 6.63 24.68 6.17
N TRP A 426 7.37 23.57 6.15
CA TRP A 426 8.34 23.24 5.13
C TRP A 426 7.74 22.16 4.21
N ASN A 427 7.86 22.36 2.90
CA ASN A 427 7.39 21.41 1.89
C ASN A 427 8.59 20.90 1.09
N ASP A 428 8.88 19.61 1.21
CA ASP A 428 9.96 18.93 0.48
C ASP A 428 9.54 18.49 -0.93
N CYS A 429 8.24 18.50 -1.23
CA CYS A 429 7.63 18.00 -2.47
C CYS A 429 6.95 19.13 -3.27
N LYS A 430 7.51 20.34 -3.25
CA LYS A 430 6.90 21.54 -3.89
C LYS A 430 6.52 21.37 -5.37
N ALA A 431 7.10 20.39 -6.06
CA ALA A 431 6.78 20.09 -7.45
C ALA A 431 5.37 19.51 -7.64
N TYR A 432 4.82 18.77 -6.67
CA TYR A 432 3.52 18.11 -6.82
C TYR A 432 2.62 18.14 -5.60
N PHE A 433 3.12 18.55 -4.43
CA PHE A 433 2.34 18.53 -3.20
C PHE A 433 2.11 19.93 -2.66
N ASN A 434 0.91 20.21 -2.15
CA ASN A 434 0.62 21.42 -1.39
C ASN A 434 0.21 21.09 0.06
N CYS A 435 0.93 21.70 1.02
CA CYS A 435 0.73 21.49 2.45
C CYS A 435 -0.32 22.44 3.07
N GLU A 436 -0.92 23.35 2.32
CA GLU A 436 -1.95 24.21 2.89
C GLU A 436 -3.24 23.41 3.12
N GLU A 437 -3.80 23.54 4.32
CA GLU A 437 -4.98 22.79 4.77
C GLU A 437 -6.22 23.00 3.88
N GLN A 438 -6.28 24.14 3.18
CA GLN A 438 -7.37 24.43 2.24
C GLN A 438 -7.42 23.43 1.08
N TYR A 439 -6.30 22.82 0.70
CA TYR A 439 -6.24 21.83 -0.36
C TYR A 439 -6.46 20.38 0.13
N ASN A 440 -6.82 20.19 1.41
CA ASN A 440 -7.21 18.87 1.90
C ASN A 440 -8.41 18.35 1.08
N PRO A 441 -8.33 17.16 0.46
CA PRO A 441 -9.39 16.64 -0.42
C PRO A 441 -10.76 16.51 0.26
N HIS A 442 -10.77 16.35 1.58
CA HIS A 442 -11.99 16.36 2.38
C HIS A 442 -12.81 17.66 2.24
N ASN A 443 -12.17 18.80 1.94
CA ASN A 443 -12.88 20.07 1.73
C ASN A 443 -13.76 20.01 0.47
N LEU A 444 -13.22 19.49 -0.64
CA LEU A 444 -13.97 19.30 -1.88
C LEU A 444 -15.02 18.19 -1.75
N TYR A 445 -14.69 17.11 -1.03
CA TYR A 445 -15.64 16.04 -0.72
C TYR A 445 -16.93 16.57 -0.08
N LEU A 446 -16.81 17.47 0.90
CA LEU A 446 -17.96 18.09 1.55
C LEU A 446 -18.71 19.03 0.61
N LYS A 447 -18.00 19.86 -0.16
CA LYS A 447 -18.62 20.81 -1.09
C LYS A 447 -19.38 20.12 -2.23
N LEU A 448 -18.86 18.98 -2.72
CA LEU A 448 -19.50 18.14 -3.73
C LEU A 448 -20.68 17.32 -3.18
N ASN A 449 -20.97 17.41 -1.88
CA ASN A 449 -22.01 16.63 -1.19
C ASN A 449 -21.86 15.11 -1.43
N CYS A 450 -20.64 14.61 -1.49
CA CYS A 450 -20.38 13.20 -1.76
C CYS A 450 -21.00 12.28 -0.70
N GLN A 451 -21.09 12.75 0.55
CA GLN A 451 -21.75 12.04 1.66
C GLN A 451 -23.25 11.78 1.42
N GLU A 452 -23.89 12.56 0.54
CA GLU A 452 -25.32 12.45 0.22
C GLU A 452 -25.58 11.44 -0.92
N LEU A 453 -24.54 10.80 -1.45
CA LEU A 453 -24.66 9.75 -2.46
C LEU A 453 -25.07 8.43 -1.80
N SER A 454 -25.84 7.63 -2.55
CA SER A 454 -26.43 6.39 -2.04
C SER A 454 -25.39 5.32 -1.70
N SER A 455 -24.26 5.29 -2.42
CA SER A 455 -23.21 4.28 -2.27
C SER A 455 -22.41 4.47 -0.99
N ASP A 456 -22.20 3.39 -0.24
CA ASP A 456 -21.51 3.41 1.05
C ASP A 456 -20.04 3.82 0.94
N LYS A 457 -19.39 3.59 -0.21
CA LYS A 457 -18.00 4.03 -0.46
C LYS A 457 -17.82 5.54 -0.28
N PHE A 458 -18.86 6.34 -0.52
CA PHE A 458 -18.83 7.79 -0.39
C PHE A 458 -19.15 8.29 1.02
N LYS A 459 -19.66 7.45 1.93
CA LYS A 459 -20.11 7.92 3.27
C LYS A 459 -19.01 7.89 4.32
N THR A 460 -17.84 7.36 3.97
CA THR A 460 -16.82 6.95 4.96
C THR A 460 -15.48 7.68 4.81
N LEU A 461 -15.40 8.67 3.90
CA LEU A 461 -14.15 9.40 3.67
C LEU A 461 -13.73 10.16 4.92
N LYS A 462 -12.57 9.79 5.48
CA LYS A 462 -11.98 10.48 6.63
C LYS A 462 -11.10 11.62 6.16
N ARG A 463 -11.18 12.75 6.86
CA ARG A 463 -10.24 13.86 6.70
C ARG A 463 -8.84 13.42 7.09
N VAL A 464 -7.87 13.60 6.19
CA VAL A 464 -6.46 13.34 6.47
C VAL A 464 -5.96 14.35 7.50
N THR A 465 -5.36 13.87 8.58
CA THR A 465 -4.75 14.72 9.61
C THR A 465 -3.34 15.14 9.21
N THR A 466 -3.02 16.42 9.34
CA THR A 466 -1.67 16.91 9.09
C THR A 466 -0.70 16.52 10.21
N PRO A 467 0.60 16.33 9.91
CA PRO A 467 1.64 16.09 10.89
C PRO A 467 1.65 17.10 12.04
N VAL A 468 1.82 16.61 13.26
CA VAL A 468 2.00 17.46 14.45
C VAL A 468 3.26 18.32 14.26
N PRO A 469 3.22 19.63 14.58
CA PRO A 469 4.39 20.48 14.50
C PRO A 469 5.59 19.91 15.26
N ILE A 470 6.75 19.87 14.62
CA ILE A 470 7.94 19.20 15.20
C ILE A 470 8.45 19.89 16.46
N ASP A 471 8.20 21.20 16.57
CA ASP A 471 8.53 22.05 17.71
C ASP A 471 7.39 22.18 18.73
N TYR A 472 6.30 21.39 18.60
CA TYR A 472 5.15 21.44 19.50
C TYR A 472 5.53 21.33 20.98
N LYS A 473 6.56 20.52 21.31
CA LYS A 473 7.07 20.37 22.69
C LYS A 473 7.65 21.67 23.29
N PHE A 474 8.09 22.60 22.44
CA PHE A 474 8.63 23.90 22.84
C PHE A 474 7.56 25.01 22.87
N SER A 475 6.35 24.73 22.39
CA SER A 475 5.21 25.64 22.51
C SER A 475 4.78 25.84 23.98
N PRO A 476 4.08 26.94 24.31
CA PRO A 476 3.52 27.14 25.66
C PRO A 476 2.61 25.99 26.11
N ALA A 477 1.84 25.41 25.19
CA ALA A 477 0.98 24.25 25.44
C ALA A 477 1.82 22.98 25.68
N GLY A 478 2.79 22.68 24.81
CA GLY A 478 3.70 21.54 24.96
C GLY A 478 4.48 21.56 26.26
N ARG A 479 4.99 22.75 26.67
CA ARG A 479 5.69 22.94 27.94
C ARG A 479 4.83 22.64 29.18
N ARG A 480 3.50 22.82 29.11
CA ARG A 480 2.58 22.43 30.20
C ARG A 480 2.45 20.91 30.32
N PHE A 481 2.49 20.18 29.21
CA PHE A 481 2.44 18.71 29.20
C PHE A 481 3.78 18.09 29.61
N SER A 482 4.92 18.65 29.18
CA SER A 482 6.26 18.14 29.56
C SER A 482 6.56 18.29 31.05
N LYS A 483 5.95 19.27 31.73
CA LYS A 483 6.10 19.47 33.19
C LYS A 483 5.35 18.43 34.04
N LYS A 484 4.46 17.62 33.45
CA LYS A 484 3.69 16.57 34.16
C LYS A 484 4.35 15.19 34.12
N GLN A 485 5.46 14.99 33.40
CA GLN A 485 6.19 13.72 33.45
C GLN A 485 7.22 13.73 34.61
N PRO A 486 7.24 12.70 35.48
CA PRO A 486 8.24 12.59 36.54
C PRO A 486 9.64 12.43 35.94
N LYS A 487 10.56 13.30 36.36
CA LYS A 487 11.97 13.27 35.93
C LYS A 487 12.68 12.06 36.53
N ASN A 488 12.77 10.95 35.79
CA ASN A 488 13.79 9.93 36.08
C ASN A 488 15.16 10.50 35.68
N LYS A 489 15.88 11.05 36.66
CA LYS A 489 17.27 11.47 36.50
C LYS A 489 18.15 10.23 36.36
N GLN A 490 18.54 9.86 35.15
CA GLN A 490 19.80 9.13 34.95
C GLN A 490 20.94 10.16 34.97
N LYS A 491 21.77 10.10 36.02
CA LYS A 491 23.04 10.82 36.10
C LYS A 491 23.98 10.23 35.04
N ILE A 492 24.24 10.98 33.98
CA ILE A 492 25.45 10.82 33.19
C ILE A 492 26.36 11.99 33.58
N THR A 493 27.41 11.68 34.35
CA THR A 493 28.48 12.62 34.66
C THR A 493 29.33 12.82 33.41
N HIS A 494 29.20 13.98 32.77
CA HIS A 494 30.25 14.50 31.90
C HIS A 494 31.00 15.60 32.66
N ASN A 495 32.17 15.24 33.18
CA ASN A 495 33.23 16.20 33.41
C ASN A 495 34.04 16.27 32.12
N LEU A 496 34.13 17.45 31.51
CA LEU A 496 35.34 18.01 30.94
C LEU A 496 35.05 19.48 30.61
N ASN A 497 35.81 20.35 31.28
CA ASN A 497 35.72 21.80 31.22
C ASN A 497 36.14 22.33 29.84
N GLU A 498 35.35 23.23 29.26
CA GLU A 498 35.80 24.18 28.23
C GLU A 498 36.42 25.42 28.89
N PRO A 499 37.46 26.01 28.30
CA PRO A 499 37.71 27.44 28.39
C PRO A 499 37.50 28.14 27.03
N ASN A 500 36.75 29.23 27.08
CA ASN A 500 36.50 30.17 25.98
C ASN A 500 37.77 30.74 25.31
N ARG A 501 37.82 30.80 23.97
CA ARG A 501 38.15 32.03 23.20
C ARG A 501 37.94 31.92 21.68
N GLN A 502 37.12 32.83 21.18
CA GLN A 502 37.13 33.59 19.91
C GLN A 502 38.10 33.26 18.74
N THR A 503 37.54 33.50 17.54
CA THR A 503 38.12 33.73 16.18
C THR A 503 38.28 32.53 15.23
N SER A 504 37.53 32.57 14.12
CA SER A 504 37.72 31.80 12.88
C SER A 504 39.07 32.16 12.23
N PRO A 505 39.77 31.27 11.48
CA PRO A 505 39.30 30.84 10.15
C PRO A 505 39.56 29.37 9.77
N LYS A 506 38.72 28.90 8.82
CA LYS A 506 38.87 27.77 7.87
C LYS A 506 39.91 26.69 8.16
N LYS A 507 39.44 25.45 8.37
CA LYS A 507 40.04 24.22 7.81
C LYS A 507 39.00 23.10 7.71
N GLU A 508 38.98 22.45 6.56
CA GLU A 508 38.27 21.19 6.29
C GLU A 508 38.72 20.10 7.26
N VAL A 509 37.78 19.36 7.83
CA VAL A 509 38.03 18.01 8.33
C VAL A 509 36.83 17.12 8.00
N ASN A 510 37.09 16.15 7.13
CA ASN A 510 36.22 15.04 6.78
C ASN A 510 35.90 14.17 8.00
N TYR A 511 34.61 13.89 8.23
CA TYR A 511 34.19 12.73 9.02
C TYR A 511 33.51 11.71 8.10
N VAL A 512 34.21 10.60 7.89
CA VAL A 512 33.70 9.39 7.24
C VAL A 512 32.98 8.57 8.30
N ASN A 513 31.70 8.26 8.07
CA ASN A 513 31.02 7.11 8.68
C ASN A 513 30.35 6.28 7.56
N LYS A 514 30.95 5.13 7.25
CA LYS A 514 30.38 3.97 6.52
C LYS A 514 29.40 3.24 7.47
N SER A 515 28.32 2.56 7.11
CA SER A 515 27.65 2.25 5.84
C SER A 515 26.42 1.37 6.16
N SER A 516 25.28 1.57 5.48
CA SER A 516 24.49 0.46 4.91
C SER A 516 23.83 0.93 3.60
N LYS A 517 24.44 0.57 2.45
CA LYS A 517 24.04 0.98 1.09
C LYS A 517 22.77 0.27 0.61
N LYS A 518 21.74 1.04 0.23
CA LYS A 518 21.04 0.91 -1.06
C LYS A 518 21.55 2.08 -1.90
N GLU A 519 22.19 1.81 -3.05
CA GLU A 519 22.90 2.83 -3.81
C GLU A 519 21.94 3.86 -4.43
N ARG A 520 21.83 5.00 -3.75
CA ARG A 520 21.51 6.29 -4.36
C ARG A 520 22.77 6.77 -5.08
N ILE A 521 22.73 6.91 -6.40
CA ILE A 521 23.78 7.66 -7.10
C ILE A 521 23.44 9.15 -6.94
N ARG A 522 24.07 9.77 -5.96
CA ARG A 522 24.13 11.23 -5.79
C ARG A 522 25.56 11.61 -6.13
N ILE A 523 25.82 12.03 -7.37
CA ILE A 523 27.10 12.66 -7.68
C ILE A 523 26.93 14.14 -7.34
N ALA A 524 27.62 14.56 -6.29
CA ALA A 524 27.78 15.95 -5.96
C ALA A 524 29.23 16.35 -6.25
N TYR A 525 29.37 17.57 -6.79
CA TYR A 525 30.39 18.58 -6.47
C TYR A 525 31.35 19.06 -7.57
N GLN A 526 31.65 20.35 -7.35
CA GLN A 526 32.80 21.18 -7.75
C GLN A 526 32.76 21.85 -9.13
N THR A 527 32.34 23.11 -9.08
CA THR A 527 32.80 24.21 -9.92
C THR A 527 34.32 24.23 -9.99
N THR A 528 34.85 24.25 -11.20
CA THR A 528 36.10 24.92 -11.56
C THR A 528 35.81 25.90 -12.67
#